data_AF-A0A3D2KTK5-F1
#
_entry.id   AF-A0A3D2KTK5-F1
#
_cell.length_a   1.000
_cell.length_b   1.000
_cell.length_c   1.000
_cell.angle_alpha   90.00
_cell.angle_beta   90.00
_cell.angle_gamma   90.00
#
_symmetry.space_group_name_H-M   'P 1'
#
loop_
_entity.id
_entity.type
_entity.pdbx_description
1 polymer ?
#
loop_
_entity_poly.entity_id
_entity_poly.type
_entity_poly.pdbx_seq_one_letter_code
_entity_poly.pdbx_strand_id
1 'polypeptide(L)'
;FIQCVGSRDTRGKEGVSGRVSGPAGHEPSAYCSGVCCMFAVKEALLIRERDASAEVTIFNLDLRAYGKDFQRYADAARHRYGVRVVNCLVSAVREDPATGNLRVSYVPEAGRADAGPRPSSGP
;
A
#
# COMPACT_ATOMS: atom_id res chain seq x y z
N PHE A 1 2.25 4.51 -2.74
CA PHE A 1 2.97 3.21 -2.76
C PHE A 1 2.03 2.08 -2.40
N ILE A 2 2.01 0.98 -3.16
CA ILE A 2 1.21 -0.23 -2.89
C ILE A 2 2.18 -1.35 -2.54
N GLN A 3 2.06 -1.91 -1.32
CA GLN A 3 2.93 -2.99 -0.86
C GLN A 3 2.35 -4.38 -1.14
N CYS A 4 3.20 -5.40 -1.04
CA CYS A 4 2.85 -6.80 -1.24
C CYS A 4 2.37 -7.13 -2.67
N VAL A 5 2.80 -6.35 -3.66
CA VAL A 5 2.54 -6.66 -5.08
C VAL A 5 3.38 -7.88 -5.46
N GLY A 6 2.71 -8.99 -5.78
CA GLY A 6 3.36 -10.26 -6.12
C GLY A 6 4.07 -10.97 -4.96
N SER A 7 3.73 -10.64 -3.72
CA SER A 7 4.24 -11.31 -2.53
C SER A 7 3.17 -11.29 -1.45
N ARG A 8 3.02 -12.37 -0.69
CA ARG A 8 1.87 -12.57 0.21
C ARG A 8 0.52 -12.54 -0.53
N ASP A 9 0.51 -12.99 -1.79
CA ASP A 9 -0.68 -13.16 -2.61
C ASP A 9 -0.93 -14.65 -2.88
N THR A 10 -2.00 -15.18 -2.27
CA THR A 10 -2.41 -16.58 -2.46
C THR A 10 -3.62 -16.72 -3.38
N ARG A 11 -4.09 -15.61 -3.98
CA ARG A 11 -5.21 -15.61 -4.92
C ARG A 11 -4.81 -16.43 -6.15
N GLY A 12 -5.40 -17.61 -6.29
CA GLY A 12 -5.07 -18.57 -7.35
C GLY A 12 -4.67 -19.97 -6.86
N LYS A 13 -4.48 -20.20 -5.55
CA LYS A 13 -4.34 -21.57 -5.01
C LYS A 13 -5.71 -22.23 -4.84
N GLU A 14 -5.87 -23.45 -5.34
CA GLU A 14 -7.06 -24.25 -5.07
C GLU A 14 -7.24 -24.41 -3.55
N GLY A 15 -8.45 -24.15 -3.05
CA GLY A 15 -8.82 -24.35 -1.64
C GLY A 15 -8.85 -23.12 -0.72
N VAL A 16 -8.46 -21.91 -1.18
CA VAL A 16 -8.67 -20.67 -0.39
C VAL A 16 -10.01 -20.04 -0.80
N SER A 17 -10.93 -19.92 0.15
CA SER A 17 -12.29 -19.36 0.00
C SER A 17 -12.26 -17.91 -0.49
N GLY A 18 -12.25 -17.73 -1.81
CA GLY A 18 -12.37 -16.41 -2.46
C GLY A 18 -11.71 -16.41 -3.83
N ARG A 19 -12.43 -16.86 -4.86
CA ARG A 19 -12.00 -16.73 -6.26
C ARG A 19 -12.00 -15.26 -6.67
N VAL A 20 -10.91 -14.54 -6.38
CA VAL A 20 -10.53 -13.43 -7.24
C VAL A 20 -9.47 -13.99 -8.17
N SER A 21 -9.86 -14.26 -9.40
CA SER A 21 -8.92 -14.63 -10.46
C SER A 21 -7.86 -13.54 -10.52
N GLY A 22 -6.63 -13.87 -10.11
CA GLY A 22 -5.48 -12.98 -10.33
C GLY A 22 -5.33 -12.68 -11.83
N PRO A 23 -4.62 -11.61 -12.20
CA PRO A 23 -4.32 -11.35 -13.61
C PRO A 23 -3.65 -12.59 -14.23
N ALA A 24 -4.06 -12.94 -15.45
CA ALA A 24 -3.55 -14.12 -16.16
C ALA A 24 -2.02 -14.07 -16.24
N GLY A 25 -1.36 -15.14 -15.76
CA GLY A 25 0.11 -15.24 -15.71
C GLY A 25 0.77 -14.87 -14.37
N HIS A 26 0.00 -14.56 -13.32
CA HIS A 26 0.55 -14.34 -11.98
C HIS A 26 0.64 -15.63 -11.16
N GLU A 27 1.85 -16.02 -10.76
CA GLU A 27 2.06 -17.18 -9.88
C GLU A 27 1.80 -16.79 -8.41
N PRO A 28 0.92 -17.50 -7.69
CA PRO A 28 0.59 -17.17 -6.31
C PRO A 28 1.78 -17.39 -5.38
N SER A 29 2.22 -16.31 -4.74
CA SER A 29 3.34 -16.28 -3.81
C SER A 29 2.86 -16.04 -2.37
N ALA A 30 3.00 -17.04 -1.51
CA ALA A 30 2.75 -16.89 -0.08
C ALA A 30 3.89 -16.19 0.67
N TYR A 31 5.05 -15.99 0.04
CA TYR A 31 6.25 -15.49 0.72
C TYR A 31 6.27 -13.95 0.79
N CYS A 32 6.99 -13.41 1.79
CA CYS A 32 7.27 -11.99 1.89
C CYS A 32 8.64 -11.70 1.26
N SER A 33 8.74 -10.71 0.37
CA SER A 33 10.01 -10.32 -0.26
C SER A 33 11.01 -9.68 0.71
N GLY A 34 10.60 -9.36 1.95
CA GLY A 34 11.47 -8.88 3.03
C GLY A 34 11.95 -7.43 2.91
N VAL A 35 12.14 -6.92 1.69
CA VAL A 35 12.79 -5.62 1.44
C VAL A 35 11.83 -4.49 1.06
N CYS A 36 10.65 -4.82 0.51
CA CYS A 36 9.77 -3.84 -0.14
C CYS A 36 9.26 -2.73 0.79
N CYS A 37 8.98 -3.07 2.06
CA CYS A 37 8.47 -2.11 3.05
C CYS A 37 9.45 -0.96 3.29
N MET A 38 10.74 -1.25 3.45
CA MET A 38 11.74 -0.25 3.79
C MET A 38 12.16 0.59 2.59
N PHE A 39 12.12 0.02 1.38
CA PHE A 39 12.31 0.79 0.16
C PHE A 39 11.18 1.80 -0.02
N ALA A 40 9.92 1.39 0.21
CA ALA A 40 8.80 2.33 0.15
C ALA A 40 8.91 3.47 1.16
N VAL A 41 9.36 3.19 2.39
CA VAL A 41 9.60 4.22 3.42
C VAL A 41 10.73 5.17 2.98
N LYS A 42 11.84 4.63 2.46
CA LYS A 42 12.96 5.43 1.96
C LYS A 42 12.53 6.37 0.83
N GLU A 43 11.86 5.84 -0.19
CA GLU A 43 11.40 6.65 -1.32
C GLU A 43 10.35 7.68 -0.88
N ALA A 44 9.46 7.32 0.04
CA ALA A 44 8.50 8.27 0.61
C ALA A 44 9.19 9.44 1.32
N LEU A 45 10.22 9.15 2.12
CA LEU A 45 11.02 10.18 2.77
C LEU A 45 11.76 11.07 1.76
N LEU A 46 12.40 10.46 0.77
CA LEU A 46 13.12 11.18 -0.28
C LEU A 46 12.20 12.13 -1.06
N ILE A 47 10.98 11.70 -1.38
CA ILE A 47 9.97 12.55 -2.02
C ILE A 47 9.61 13.73 -1.12
N ARG A 48 9.35 13.49 0.17
CA ARG A 48 9.00 14.56 1.13
C ARG A 48 10.16 15.52 1.41
N GLU A 49 11.40 15.05 1.33
CA GLU A 49 12.61 15.88 1.44
C GLU A 49 12.79 16.77 0.21
N ARG A 50 12.48 16.25 -0.98
CA ARG A 50 12.58 17.00 -2.22
C ARG A 50 11.42 17.98 -2.41
N ASP A 51 10.23 17.58 -1.98
CA ASP A 51 9.00 18.37 -2.07
C ASP A 51 8.14 18.15 -0.82
N ALA A 52 8.17 19.14 0.07
CA ALA A 52 7.40 19.13 1.31
C ALA A 52 5.88 19.32 1.10
N SER A 53 5.42 19.63 -0.12
CA SER A 53 4.00 19.71 -0.47
C SER A 53 3.44 18.38 -0.99
N ALA A 54 4.29 17.46 -1.45
CA ALA A 54 3.86 16.20 -2.05
C ALA A 54 3.19 15.25 -1.05
N GLU A 55 1.92 14.91 -1.27
CA GLU A 55 1.20 13.96 -0.41
C GLU A 55 1.60 12.51 -0.71
N VAL A 56 2.25 11.85 0.24
CA VAL A 56 2.70 10.46 0.08
C VAL A 56 1.90 9.52 0.98
N THR A 57 1.31 8.50 0.36
CA THR A 57 0.58 7.43 1.06
C THR A 57 1.18 6.06 0.75
N ILE A 58 1.45 5.27 1.79
CA ILE A 58 1.91 3.89 1.72
C ILE A 58 0.75 2.98 2.16
N PHE A 59 0.20 2.20 1.22
CA PHE A 59 -0.77 1.15 1.49
C PHE A 59 -0.04 -0.15 1.75
N ASN A 60 -0.28 -0.76 2.92
CA ASN A 60 0.39 -1.98 3.31
C ASN A 60 -0.51 -2.90 4.13
N LEU A 61 -0.18 -4.18 4.22
CA LEU A 61 -0.80 -5.11 5.16
C LEU A 61 -0.14 -4.97 6.54
N ASP A 62 1.19 -5.16 6.56
CA ASP A 62 2.01 -5.06 7.78
C ASP A 62 3.35 -4.40 7.43
N LEU A 63 3.67 -3.27 8.07
CA LEU A 63 4.96 -2.62 7.86
C LEU A 63 6.06 -3.42 8.56
N ARG A 64 6.89 -4.08 7.75
CA ARG A 64 7.99 -4.91 8.21
C ARG A 64 9.32 -4.15 8.12
N ALA A 65 9.80 -3.69 9.26
CA ALA A 65 11.03 -2.93 9.40
C ALA A 65 12.16 -3.81 9.98
N TYR A 66 12.57 -4.83 9.23
CA TYR A 66 13.63 -5.76 9.66
C TYR A 66 15.02 -5.13 9.50
N GLY A 67 15.65 -4.78 10.62
CA GLY A 67 17.01 -4.24 10.61
C GLY A 67 17.25 -3.30 11.78
N LYS A 68 18.53 -3.03 12.05
CA LYS A 68 18.90 -2.03 13.06
C LYS A 68 18.43 -0.66 12.58
N ASP A 69 17.77 0.10 13.46
CA ASP A 69 17.25 1.45 13.22
C ASP A 69 16.13 1.59 12.16
N PHE A 70 15.67 0.50 11.53
CA PHE A 70 14.63 0.57 10.50
C PHE A 70 13.26 0.98 11.06
N GLN A 71 12.95 0.55 12.28
CA GLN A 71 11.74 0.99 12.99
C GLN A 71 11.75 2.51 13.20
N ARG A 72 12.90 3.09 13.62
CA ARG A 72 13.05 4.54 13.78
C ARG A 72 12.83 5.28 12.46
N TYR A 73 13.26 4.69 11.36
CA TYR A 73 13.10 5.26 10.03
C TYR A 73 11.63 5.26 9.59
N ALA A 74 10.91 4.17 9.85
CA ALA A 74 9.47 4.08 9.65
C ALA A 74 8.69 5.09 10.52
N ASP A 75 9.09 5.25 11.78
CA ASP A 75 8.46 6.18 12.71
C ASP A 75 8.74 7.64 12.30
N ALA A 76 9.97 7.94 11.84
CA ALA A 76 10.30 9.24 11.27
C ALA A 76 9.41 9.57 10.07
N ALA A 77 9.19 8.62 9.15
CA ALA A 77 8.32 8.83 8.00
C ALA A 77 6.89 9.24 8.42
N ARG A 78 6.32 8.57 9.42
CA ARG A 78 4.98 8.90 9.94
C ARG A 78 4.94 10.23 10.68
N HIS A 79 5.82 10.41 11.66
CA HIS A 79 5.71 11.49 12.64
C HIS A 79 6.40 12.78 12.20
N ARG A 80 7.52 12.70 11.49
CA ARG A 80 8.33 13.85 11.11
C ARG A 80 8.02 14.35 9.70
N TYR A 81 7.77 13.44 8.77
CA TYR A 81 7.57 13.79 7.35
C TYR A 81 6.10 13.75 6.91
N GLY A 82 5.19 13.31 7.79
CA GLY A 82 3.75 13.27 7.52
C GLY A 82 3.34 12.24 6.47
N VAL A 83 4.15 11.18 6.27
CA VAL A 83 3.81 10.10 5.34
C VAL A 83 2.64 9.30 5.91
N ARG A 84 1.56 9.19 5.14
CA ARG A 84 0.38 8.41 5.53
C ARG A 84 0.67 6.94 5.33
N VAL A 85 0.49 6.14 6.38
CA VAL A 85 0.67 4.68 6.32
C VAL A 85 -0.67 4.04 6.63
N VAL A 86 -1.32 3.49 5.61
CA VAL A 86 -2.66 2.91 5.66
C VAL A 86 -2.54 1.39 5.67
N ASN A 87 -3.12 0.75 6.67
CA ASN A 87 -3.18 -0.70 6.76
C ASN A 87 -4.39 -1.22 5.97
N CYS A 88 -4.18 -1.64 4.73
CA CYS A 88 -5.21 -2.22 3.88
C CYS A 88 -4.61 -3.00 2.70
N LEU A 89 -5.40 -3.93 2.16
CA LEU A 89 -5.16 -4.45 0.82
C LEU A 89 -5.88 -3.55 -0.20
N VAL A 90 -5.13 -3.07 -1.20
CA VAL A 90 -5.73 -2.32 -2.31
C VAL A 90 -6.51 -3.29 -3.19
N SER A 91 -7.77 -2.95 -3.46
CA SER A 91 -8.68 -3.79 -4.25
C SER A 91 -8.45 -3.62 -5.75
N ALA A 92 -8.33 -2.37 -6.21
CA ALA A 92 -8.13 -2.05 -7.62
C ALA A 92 -7.48 -0.68 -7.81
N VAL A 93 -6.77 -0.54 -8.92
CA VAL A 93 -6.30 0.75 -9.45
C VAL A 93 -6.95 0.93 -10.82
N ARG A 94 -7.61 2.06 -11.04
CA ARG A 94 -8.25 2.40 -12.32
C ARG A 94 -7.75 3.74 -12.81
N GLU A 95 -7.51 3.85 -14.09
CA GLU A 95 -7.17 5.12 -14.73
C GLU A 95 -8.44 5.89 -15.08
N ASP A 96 -8.39 7.21 -14.90
CA ASP A 96 -9.40 8.14 -15.40
C ASP A 96 -9.06 8.52 -16.85
N PRO A 97 -9.88 8.14 -17.86
CA PRO A 97 -9.56 8.33 -19.26
C PRO A 97 -9.47 9.80 -19.70
N ALA A 98 -10.01 10.74 -18.91
CA ALA A 98 -9.96 12.16 -19.25
C ALA A 98 -8.68 12.85 -18.74
N THR A 99 -8.11 12.38 -17.62
CA THR A 99 -6.98 13.04 -16.95
C THR A 99 -5.71 12.22 -16.90
N GLY A 100 -5.79 10.90 -17.13
CA GLY A 100 -4.71 9.95 -16.90
C GLY A 100 -4.42 9.68 -15.41
N ASN A 101 -5.22 10.24 -14.50
CA ASN A 101 -5.02 10.06 -13.07
C ASN A 101 -5.44 8.66 -12.62
N LEU A 102 -4.70 8.10 -11.66
CA LEU A 102 -4.99 6.79 -11.10
C LEU A 102 -5.85 6.91 -9.84
N ARG A 103 -7.01 6.26 -9.85
CA ARG A 103 -7.91 6.10 -8.71
C ARG A 103 -7.64 4.76 -8.02
N VAL A 104 -7.28 4.82 -6.74
CA VAL A 104 -6.98 3.65 -5.92
C VAL A 104 -8.16 3.34 -5.00
N SER A 105 -8.74 2.14 -5.14
CA SER A 105 -9.85 1.66 -4.30
C SER A 105 -9.31 0.77 -3.19
N TYR A 106 -9.60 1.13 -1.94
CA TYR A 106 -9.19 0.38 -0.76
C TYR A 106 -10.23 0.52 0.35
N VAL A 107 -10.29 -0.48 1.24
CA VAL A 107 -11.11 -0.42 2.45
C VAL A 107 -10.17 -0.19 3.63
N PRO A 108 -10.23 0.96 4.31
CA PRO A 108 -9.47 1.17 5.52
C PRO A 108 -10.02 0.28 6.65
N GLU A 109 -9.14 -0.22 7.50
CA GLU A 109 -9.54 -0.95 8.71
C GLU A 109 -10.41 -0.04 9.59
N ALA A 110 -11.63 -0.47 9.91
CA ALA A 110 -12.59 0.30 10.68
C ALA A 110 -12.04 0.58 12.08
N GLY A 111 -11.53 1.81 12.31
CA GLY A 111 -11.04 2.23 13.62
C GLY A 111 -9.80 3.12 13.62
N ARG A 112 -9.14 3.38 12.48
CA ARG A 112 -8.04 4.36 12.39
C ARG A 112 -8.48 5.62 11.64
N ALA A 113 -8.23 6.77 12.25
CA ALA A 113 -8.73 8.10 11.87
C ALA A 113 -8.13 8.67 10.56
N ASP A 114 -7.44 7.87 9.76
CA ASP A 114 -6.76 8.28 8.53
C ASP A 114 -7.56 8.00 7.25
N ALA A 115 -8.80 7.50 7.39
CA ALA A 115 -9.75 7.40 6.29
C ALA A 115 -10.10 8.81 5.81
N GLY A 116 -9.47 9.23 4.70
CA GLY A 116 -9.98 10.32 3.88
C GLY A 116 -11.45 10.09 3.49
N PRO A 117 -12.13 11.11 2.96
CA PRO A 117 -13.57 11.03 2.68
C PRO A 117 -13.87 9.77 1.89
N ARG A 118 -14.81 8.96 2.41
CA ARG A 118 -15.28 7.75 1.72
C ARG A 118 -15.65 8.17 0.29
N PRO A 119 -15.17 7.48 -0.76
CA PRO A 119 -15.73 7.71 -2.08
C PRO A 119 -17.22 7.43 -1.95
N SER A 120 -18.05 8.42 -2.28
CA SER A 120 -19.49 8.26 -2.29
C SER A 120 -19.80 7.00 -3.09
N SER A 121 -20.47 6.05 -2.44
CA SER A 121 -21.14 4.96 -3.14
C SER A 121 -22.18 5.62 -4.03
N GLY A 122 -21.80 5.90 -5.27
CA GLY A 122 -22.73 6.17 -6.36
C GLY A 122 -23.55 4.90 -6.63
N PRO A 123 -24.77 5.07 -7.17
CA PRO A 123 -25.82 4.06 -7.21
C PRO A 123 -25.43 2.77 -7.95
#